data_AF-A0AAU6S6K5-F1
#
_entry.id   AF-A0AAU6S6K5-F1
#
_cell.length_a   1.000
_cell.length_b   1.000
_cell.length_c   1.000
_cell.angle_alpha   90.00
_cell.angle_beta   90.00
_cell.angle_gamma   90.00
#
_symmetry.space_group_name_H-M   'P 1'
#
loop_
_entity.id
_entity.type
_entity.pdbx_description
1 polymer ?
#
loop_
_entity_poly.entity_id
_entity_poly.type
_entity_poly.pdbx_seq_one_letter_code
_entity_poly.pdbx_strand_id
1 'polypeptide(L)'
;MIEASFTTDEVPALVLAGEGERPASVEIVGARARVTARVTGRGKTWKATLPLRAARWGGPELPLPSGSYEVRIADAEGSAVRPPEGLPVTQLGTLRAALEGWTLRVSPPINPAYDSGEGQDALERRYATRPASGFENAVFFESFYGRNASCNPLAIDRELARRAPHVTRYWSVVDLSIAVPDGAIPVIEGSPEWWRARGAARLLVVNDWLRRRFARRKGQVVLQTWHGTPLKRLALHRPGFDPRRMAAVVRESRRWNVLLAQNPYAARILGKAYAFLTRPVWVEGYPRNDVLTRGDGTATREALGIRPGEKVVLYAPTWRDDRDQIVDFVDPGALAAATDAVVLVRGHSRTLLPGRDAEGPRVIDVTGFPDTSLLLLVADALVTDYSSVMFDFSVTGKPMYFLVPDMEHYRGELRGFYFDLAAHAPGPMVRTQEELVAALAADDADAYADRYAQWREKFNARDDGHAAERVVTRILDQGFIEI
;
A
#
# COMPACT_ATOMS: atom_id res chain seq x y z
N MET A 1 18.60 37.11 7.20
CA MET A 1 17.15 36.82 7.08
C MET A 1 17.00 35.72 6.03
N ILE A 2 16.03 34.79 6.16
CA ILE A 2 15.76 33.78 5.13
C ILE A 2 14.44 34.15 4.44
N GLU A 3 14.49 34.23 3.12
CA GLU A 3 13.33 34.37 2.25
C GLU A 3 12.97 33.00 1.66
N ALA A 4 11.67 32.72 1.56
CA ALA A 4 11.16 31.51 0.93
C ALA A 4 10.34 31.88 -0.32
N SER A 5 10.39 31.05 -1.35
CA SER A 5 9.51 31.14 -2.52
C SER A 5 9.27 29.78 -3.15
N PHE A 6 8.16 29.62 -3.87
CA PHE A 6 7.96 28.48 -4.75
C PHE A 6 8.31 28.85 -6.19
N THR A 7 8.90 27.91 -6.93
CA THR A 7 9.09 28.02 -8.39
C THR A 7 8.54 26.80 -9.10
N THR A 8 8.16 26.98 -10.37
CA THR A 8 7.76 25.93 -11.31
C THR A 8 8.68 25.88 -12.53
N ASP A 9 9.82 26.58 -12.49
CA ASP A 9 10.80 26.56 -13.57
C ASP A 9 11.37 25.14 -13.69
N GLU A 10 11.02 24.45 -14.77
CA GLU A 10 11.29 23.02 -15.05
C GLU A 10 10.60 22.04 -14.08
N VAL A 11 10.82 22.18 -12.77
CA VAL A 11 10.32 21.30 -11.71
C VAL A 11 9.82 22.13 -10.52
N PRO A 12 8.63 21.82 -9.97
CA PRO A 12 8.17 22.42 -8.71
C PRO A 12 9.21 22.33 -7.60
N ALA A 13 9.60 23.47 -7.02
CA ALA A 13 10.61 23.52 -5.97
C ALA A 13 10.28 24.57 -4.89
N LEU A 14 10.72 24.29 -3.65
CA LEU A 14 10.83 25.29 -2.59
C LEU A 14 12.24 25.89 -2.65
N VAL A 15 12.34 27.21 -2.75
CA VAL A 15 13.59 27.95 -2.75
C VAL A 15 13.72 28.71 -1.45
N LEU A 16 14.82 28.49 -0.74
CA LEU A 16 15.21 29.27 0.42
C LEU A 16 16.45 30.09 0.05
N ALA A 17 16.40 31.40 0.27
CA ALA A 17 17.52 32.30 0.07
C ALA A 17 17.86 32.98 1.39
N GLY A 18 19.13 33.02 1.75
CA GLY A 18 19.56 33.61 3.01
C GLY A 18 20.88 34.36 2.89
N GLU A 19 21.08 35.27 3.84
CA GLU A 19 22.36 35.92 4.09
C GLU A 19 23.13 35.18 5.18
N GLY A 20 24.46 35.25 5.13
CA GLY A 20 25.37 34.61 6.08
C GLY A 20 26.19 33.48 5.47
N GLU A 21 26.75 32.64 6.34
CA GLU A 21 27.50 31.46 5.94
C GLU A 21 26.57 30.46 5.24
N ARG A 22 27.12 29.77 4.24
CA ARG A 22 26.39 28.75 3.50
C ARG A 22 26.11 27.54 4.42
N PRO A 23 24.85 27.08 4.55
CA PRO A 23 24.54 25.91 5.36
C PRO A 23 25.24 24.64 4.80
N ALA A 24 25.57 23.72 5.69
CA ALA A 24 26.16 22.43 5.33
C ALA A 24 25.16 21.57 4.55
N SER A 25 23.91 21.56 5.01
CA SER A 25 22.79 20.93 4.30
C SER A 25 21.47 21.65 4.57
N VAL A 26 20.56 21.53 3.61
CA VAL A 26 19.17 21.94 3.76
C VAL A 26 18.32 20.80 3.24
N GLU A 27 17.35 20.35 4.03
CA GLU A 27 16.54 19.19 3.70
C GLU A 27 15.08 19.43 4.04
N ILE A 28 14.18 18.72 3.34
CA ILE A 28 12.81 18.50 3.79
C ILE A 28 12.65 17.03 4.18
N VAL A 29 12.13 16.79 5.38
CA VAL A 29 12.00 15.47 5.97
C VAL A 29 10.53 15.21 6.30
N GLY A 30 9.92 14.23 5.63
CA GLY A 30 8.56 13.79 5.92
C GLY A 30 8.51 12.30 6.24
N ALA A 31 7.32 11.81 6.56
CA ALA A 31 7.10 10.39 6.90
C ALA A 31 7.29 9.41 5.73
N ARG A 32 7.41 9.89 4.49
CA ARG A 32 7.41 9.05 3.28
C ARG A 32 8.49 9.41 2.26
N ALA A 33 9.17 10.53 2.46
CA ALA A 33 10.21 11.03 1.58
C ALA A 33 11.09 12.02 2.33
N ARG A 34 12.38 12.04 1.97
CA ARG A 34 13.36 13.06 2.31
C ARG A 34 13.91 13.62 1.01
N VAL A 35 14.11 14.94 0.95
CA VAL A 35 14.77 15.59 -0.18
C VAL A 35 15.82 16.54 0.35
N THR A 36 17.03 16.42 -0.20
CA THR A 36 18.15 17.31 0.08
C THR A 36 18.22 18.40 -0.98
N ALA A 37 18.44 19.63 -0.56
CA ALA A 37 18.51 20.80 -1.43
C ALA A 37 19.82 20.82 -2.23
N ARG A 38 19.76 21.40 -3.44
CA ARG A 38 20.96 21.92 -4.09
C ARG A 38 21.29 23.28 -3.50
N VAL A 39 22.38 23.36 -2.71
CA VAL A 39 22.83 24.61 -2.09
C VAL A 39 23.91 25.26 -2.96
N THR A 40 23.68 26.53 -3.32
CA THR A 40 24.61 27.39 -4.06
C THR A 40 24.84 28.67 -3.27
N GLY A 41 25.97 29.35 -3.49
CA GLY A 41 26.28 30.59 -2.78
C GLY A 41 27.76 30.97 -2.90
N ARG A 42 28.06 32.26 -2.78
CA ARG A 42 29.41 32.81 -2.70
C ARG A 42 29.45 33.94 -1.68
N GLY A 43 30.43 33.93 -0.79
CA GLY A 43 30.64 35.01 0.18
C GLY A 43 29.57 35.04 1.27
N LYS A 44 28.62 35.99 1.18
CA LYS A 44 27.66 36.32 2.24
C LYS A 44 26.21 35.93 1.93
N THR A 45 25.94 35.26 0.81
CA THR A 45 24.59 34.82 0.45
C THR A 45 24.59 33.40 -0.06
N TRP A 46 23.47 32.71 0.18
CA TRP A 46 23.24 31.35 -0.25
C TRP A 46 21.81 31.17 -0.74
N LYS A 47 21.62 30.17 -1.60
CA LYS A 47 20.35 29.72 -2.16
C LYS A 47 20.28 28.21 -2.10
N ALA A 48 19.25 27.67 -1.45
CA ALA A 48 18.94 26.26 -1.40
C ALA A 48 17.67 25.99 -2.22
N THR A 49 17.78 25.18 -3.26
CA THR A 49 16.64 24.74 -4.07
C THR A 49 16.28 23.31 -3.71
N LEU A 50 15.08 23.12 -3.15
CA LEU A 50 14.51 21.84 -2.74
C LEU A 50 13.47 21.39 -3.79
N PRO A 51 13.78 20.41 -4.65
CA PRO A 51 12.78 19.90 -5.58
C PRO A 51 11.62 19.25 -4.80
N LEU A 52 10.38 19.58 -5.16
CA LEU A 52 9.18 19.01 -4.54
C LEU A 52 8.80 17.68 -5.22
N ARG A 53 9.81 16.86 -5.45
CA ARG A 53 9.70 15.52 -6.01
C ARG A 53 10.80 14.62 -5.46
N ALA A 54 10.56 13.32 -5.48
CA ALA A 54 11.52 12.32 -5.06
C ALA A 54 11.33 11.04 -5.85
N ALA A 55 12.44 10.40 -6.23
CA ALA A 55 12.43 9.00 -6.60
C ALA A 55 12.27 8.17 -5.32
N ARG A 56 11.36 7.19 -5.34
CA ARG A 56 11.15 6.27 -4.22
C ARG A 56 11.50 4.86 -4.68
N TRP A 57 12.39 4.19 -3.97
CA TRP A 57 12.78 2.80 -4.24
C TRP A 57 13.32 2.57 -5.66
N GLY A 58 14.19 3.47 -6.15
CA GLY A 58 14.75 3.38 -7.52
C GLY A 58 13.73 3.60 -8.65
N GLY A 59 12.48 3.95 -8.33
CA GLY A 59 11.42 4.23 -9.30
C GLY A 59 11.51 5.63 -9.93
N PRO A 60 10.47 6.01 -10.71
CA PRO A 60 10.43 7.33 -11.35
C PRO A 60 10.41 8.45 -10.31
N GLU A 61 10.97 9.59 -10.69
CA GLU A 61 10.91 10.80 -9.88
C GLU A 61 9.51 11.41 -9.96
N LEU A 62 8.76 11.34 -8.86
CA LEU A 62 7.37 11.76 -8.78
C LEU A 62 7.20 12.90 -7.76
N PRO A 63 6.12 13.70 -7.87
CA PRO A 63 5.72 14.67 -6.85
C PRO A 63 5.82 14.10 -5.44
N LEU A 64 6.18 14.95 -4.47
CA LEU A 64 6.21 14.50 -3.08
C LEU A 64 4.83 13.98 -2.62
N PRO A 65 4.78 12.89 -1.85
CA PRO A 65 3.55 12.43 -1.24
C PRO A 65 2.86 13.51 -0.43
N SER A 66 1.53 13.56 -0.47
CA SER A 66 0.77 14.49 0.36
C SER A 66 1.06 14.25 1.83
N GLY A 67 1.29 15.31 2.58
CA GLY A 67 1.69 15.24 3.98
C GLY A 67 2.40 16.50 4.47
N SER A 68 2.86 16.44 5.72
CA SER A 68 3.69 17.47 6.32
C SER A 68 5.15 17.06 6.28
N TYR A 69 6.01 18.02 5.96
CA TYR A 69 7.46 17.88 5.88
C TYR A 69 8.10 18.96 6.74
N GLU A 70 9.08 18.57 7.54
CA GLU A 70 9.91 19.50 8.30
C GLU A 70 11.07 19.97 7.43
N VAL A 71 11.24 21.28 7.29
CA VAL A 71 12.41 21.89 6.69
C VAL A 71 13.51 21.95 7.75
N ARG A 72 14.63 21.29 7.49
CA ARG A 72 15.81 21.26 8.37
C ARG A 72 16.98 21.95 7.70
N ILE A 73 17.65 22.83 8.43
CA ILE A 73 18.88 23.50 8.00
C ILE A 73 19.97 23.10 8.99
N ALA A 74 21.03 22.47 8.50
CA ALA A 74 22.21 22.20 9.30
C ALA A 74 23.25 23.29 9.03
N ASP A 75 23.57 24.07 10.05
CA ASP A 75 24.69 25.01 10.05
C ASP A 75 25.92 24.39 10.74
N ALA A 76 27.08 25.02 10.59
CA ALA A 76 28.31 24.55 11.22
C ALA A 76 28.39 24.88 12.73
N GLU A 77 27.57 25.81 13.22
CA GLU A 77 27.67 26.39 14.57
C GLU A 77 26.45 26.15 15.48
N GLY A 78 25.39 25.46 15.01
CA GLY A 78 24.22 25.12 15.82
C GLY A 78 23.29 26.30 16.16
N SER A 79 23.38 27.40 15.41
CA SER A 79 22.60 28.62 15.64
C SER A 79 21.15 28.46 15.18
N ALA A 80 20.20 28.77 16.09
CA ALA A 80 18.79 28.74 15.77
C ALA A 80 18.43 29.82 14.72
N VAL A 81 18.13 29.39 13.49
CA VAL A 81 17.74 30.30 12.42
C VAL A 81 16.24 30.60 12.49
N ARG A 82 15.87 31.89 12.37
CA ARG A 82 14.46 32.30 12.33
C ARG A 82 13.77 31.72 11.08
N PRO A 83 12.53 31.22 11.22
CA PRO A 83 11.76 30.74 10.08
C PRO A 83 11.48 31.87 9.08
N PRO A 84 11.37 31.55 7.78
CA PRO A 84 10.96 32.51 6.77
C PRO A 84 9.49 32.93 6.96
N GLU A 85 9.08 33.97 6.24
CA GLU A 85 7.66 34.30 6.11
C GLU A 85 6.90 33.13 5.45
N GLY A 86 5.67 32.90 5.90
CA GLY A 86 4.84 31.81 5.41
C GLY A 86 4.46 32.00 3.94
N LEU A 87 4.42 30.90 3.20
CA LEU A 87 3.92 30.87 1.83
C LEU A 87 2.51 30.32 1.79
N PRO A 88 1.54 31.02 1.18
CA PRO A 88 0.17 30.54 1.05
C PRO A 88 0.10 29.29 0.16
N VAL A 89 -1.05 28.60 0.22
CA VAL A 89 -1.32 27.44 -0.64
C VAL A 89 -1.18 27.83 -2.11
N THR A 90 -0.20 27.24 -2.78
CA THR A 90 0.16 27.53 -4.16
C THR A 90 0.00 26.28 -5.03
N GLN A 91 -0.62 26.42 -6.20
CA GLN A 91 -0.74 25.35 -7.19
C GLN A 91 0.55 25.26 -8.01
N LEU A 92 1.24 24.12 -7.94
CA LEU A 92 2.55 23.90 -8.58
C LEU A 92 2.46 22.80 -9.65
N GLY A 93 1.41 22.84 -10.47
CA GLY A 93 1.14 21.87 -11.53
C GLY A 93 0.71 20.50 -10.99
N THR A 94 1.66 19.71 -10.51
CA THR A 94 1.47 18.31 -10.09
C THR A 94 1.17 18.14 -8.60
N LEU A 95 1.28 19.21 -7.81
CA LEU A 95 0.95 19.25 -6.39
C LEU A 95 0.52 20.66 -5.98
N ARG A 96 0.01 20.79 -4.75
CA ARG A 96 -0.10 22.06 -4.04
C ARG A 96 0.85 22.07 -2.85
N ALA A 97 1.43 23.22 -2.56
CA ALA A 97 2.31 23.41 -1.41
C ALA A 97 1.99 24.68 -0.64
N ALA A 98 2.22 24.66 0.67
CA ALA A 98 2.21 25.83 1.55
C ALA A 98 3.36 25.70 2.56
N LEU A 99 3.91 26.82 3.01
CA LEU A 99 4.97 26.86 4.03
C LEU A 99 4.48 27.65 5.24
N GLU A 100 4.52 27.05 6.41
CA GLU A 100 4.21 27.71 7.69
C GLU A 100 5.35 27.46 8.67
N GLY A 101 6.12 28.51 8.96
CA GLY A 101 7.37 28.37 9.70
C GLY A 101 8.34 27.43 8.97
N TRP A 102 8.78 26.37 9.66
CA TRP A 102 9.60 25.30 9.07
C TRP A 102 8.79 24.08 8.61
N THR A 103 7.47 24.21 8.51
CA THR A 103 6.60 23.11 8.06
C THR A 103 6.12 23.35 6.65
N LEU A 104 6.57 22.52 5.72
CA LEU A 104 6.06 22.44 4.36
C LEU A 104 4.88 21.46 4.32
N ARG A 105 3.72 21.93 3.88
CA ARG A 105 2.53 21.09 3.65
C ARG A 105 2.37 20.81 2.15
N VAL A 106 2.39 19.54 1.77
CA VAL A 106 2.14 19.09 0.40
C VAL A 106 0.74 18.46 0.32
N SER A 107 -0.01 18.78 -0.72
CA SER A 107 -1.35 18.25 -0.96
C SER A 107 -1.61 17.99 -2.45
N PRO A 108 -2.66 17.22 -2.80
CA PRO A 108 -2.94 16.89 -4.20
C PRO A 108 -3.28 18.16 -5.02
N PRO A 109 -3.03 18.18 -6.33
CA PRO A 109 -3.27 19.34 -7.20
C PRO A 109 -4.75 19.57 -7.54
N ILE A 110 -5.65 19.41 -6.57
CA ILE A 110 -7.09 19.68 -6.72
C ILE A 110 -7.33 21.18 -6.55
N ASN A 111 -8.13 21.77 -7.45
CA ASN A 111 -8.56 23.16 -7.31
C ASN A 111 -9.22 23.35 -5.92
N PRO A 112 -8.80 24.33 -5.10
CA PRO A 112 -9.37 24.59 -3.78
C PRO A 112 -10.91 24.64 -3.75
N ALA A 113 -11.55 25.11 -4.83
CA ALA A 113 -13.01 25.14 -4.98
C ALA A 113 -13.66 23.74 -4.91
N TYR A 114 -12.91 22.68 -5.18
CA TYR A 114 -13.35 21.29 -5.12
C TYR A 114 -12.66 20.50 -4.00
N ASP A 115 -11.89 21.13 -3.12
CA ASP A 115 -11.11 20.39 -2.12
C ASP A 115 -11.98 19.93 -0.93
N SER A 116 -12.99 20.72 -0.58
CA SER A 116 -13.92 20.42 0.51
C SER A 116 -15.25 21.18 0.38
N GLY A 117 -16.18 20.91 1.29
CA GLY A 117 -17.44 21.65 1.41
C GLY A 117 -18.34 21.56 0.18
N GLU A 118 -18.96 22.69 -0.17
CA GLU A 118 -20.00 22.76 -1.19
C GLU A 118 -19.56 22.23 -2.57
N GLY A 119 -18.29 22.43 -2.95
CA GLY A 119 -17.75 21.95 -4.21
C GLY A 119 -17.67 20.43 -4.29
N GLN A 120 -17.22 19.78 -3.22
CA GLN A 120 -17.25 18.31 -3.12
C GLN A 120 -18.69 17.80 -3.12
N ASP A 121 -19.58 18.44 -2.37
CA ASP A 121 -20.99 18.04 -2.32
C ASP A 121 -21.66 18.19 -3.70
N ALA A 122 -21.31 19.22 -4.47
CA ALA A 122 -21.80 19.42 -5.82
C ALA A 122 -21.31 18.32 -6.78
N LEU A 123 -20.03 17.95 -6.69
CA LEU A 123 -19.46 16.84 -7.47
C LEU A 123 -20.12 15.51 -7.11
N GLU A 124 -20.31 15.24 -5.82
CA GLU A 124 -20.97 14.02 -5.34
C GLU A 124 -22.43 13.97 -5.79
N ARG A 125 -23.18 15.06 -5.66
CA ARG A 125 -24.56 15.16 -6.17
C ARG A 125 -24.60 14.91 -7.67
N ARG A 126 -23.73 15.57 -8.45
CA ARG A 126 -23.64 15.37 -9.90
C ARG A 126 -23.31 13.93 -10.26
N TYR A 127 -22.41 13.28 -9.54
CA TYR A 127 -22.12 11.86 -9.72
C TYR A 127 -23.34 10.98 -9.40
N ALA A 128 -24.06 11.26 -8.32
CA ALA A 128 -25.21 10.48 -7.89
C ALA A 128 -26.44 10.64 -8.82
N THR A 129 -26.61 11.79 -9.46
CA THR A 129 -27.76 12.10 -10.34
C THR A 129 -27.47 11.93 -11.83
N ARG A 130 -26.20 11.75 -12.24
CA ARG A 130 -25.85 11.57 -13.65
C ARG A 130 -26.53 10.31 -14.23
N PRO A 131 -27.16 10.40 -15.42
CA PRO A 131 -27.84 9.29 -16.05
C PRO A 131 -26.96 8.05 -16.22
N ALA A 132 -27.58 6.87 -16.19
CA ALA A 132 -26.96 5.58 -16.48
C ALA A 132 -26.92 5.32 -18.00
N SER A 133 -26.26 6.20 -18.75
CA SER A 133 -26.06 6.08 -20.20
C SER A 133 -24.67 6.57 -20.59
N GLY A 134 -24.16 6.06 -21.73
CA GLY A 134 -22.86 6.44 -22.27
C GLY A 134 -21.68 6.02 -21.38
N PHE A 135 -21.65 4.76 -20.94
CA PHE A 135 -20.47 4.22 -20.27
C PHE A 135 -19.31 4.11 -21.26
N GLU A 136 -18.12 4.45 -20.79
CA GLU A 136 -16.87 4.27 -21.53
C GLU A 136 -16.44 2.81 -21.47
N ASN A 137 -15.84 2.29 -22.54
CA ASN A 137 -15.14 1.00 -22.48
C ASN A 137 -13.86 1.14 -21.64
N ALA A 138 -14.06 1.23 -20.33
CA ALA A 138 -13.03 1.59 -19.37
C ALA A 138 -13.15 0.77 -18.09
N VAL A 139 -12.00 0.55 -17.46
CA VAL A 139 -11.87 -0.04 -16.13
C VAL A 139 -11.33 1.02 -15.16
N PHE A 140 -12.01 1.16 -14.03
CA PHE A 140 -11.57 1.99 -12.92
C PHE A 140 -10.98 1.08 -11.83
N PHE A 141 -9.69 1.25 -11.57
CA PHE A 141 -8.95 0.51 -10.54
C PHE A 141 -8.78 1.35 -9.28
N GLU A 142 -8.96 0.72 -8.13
CA GLU A 142 -8.62 1.33 -6.84
C GLU A 142 -8.03 0.28 -5.90
N SER A 143 -6.82 0.54 -5.40
CA SER A 143 -6.17 -0.31 -4.40
C SER A 143 -5.98 0.46 -3.09
N PHE A 144 -6.46 -0.13 -1.99
CA PHE A 144 -6.36 0.41 -0.63
C PHE A 144 -6.75 1.89 -0.55
N TYR A 145 -7.89 2.23 -1.14
CA TYR A 145 -8.43 3.60 -1.23
C TYR A 145 -7.53 4.58 -2.00
N GLY A 146 -6.89 4.09 -3.07
CA GLY A 146 -6.02 4.89 -3.93
C GLY A 146 -4.68 5.25 -3.31
N ARG A 147 -4.25 4.56 -2.25
CA ARG A 147 -2.96 4.81 -1.59
C ARG A 147 -1.77 4.22 -2.33
N ASN A 148 -2.02 3.30 -3.27
CA ASN A 148 -1.02 2.73 -4.15
C ASN A 148 -1.70 2.15 -5.40
N ALA A 149 -0.93 1.94 -6.46
CA ALA A 149 -1.28 1.01 -7.52
C ALA A 149 -0.57 -0.33 -7.21
N SER A 150 -1.29 -1.28 -6.60
CA SER A 150 -0.72 -2.56 -6.17
C SER A 150 -1.78 -3.67 -6.09
N CYS A 151 -1.39 -4.83 -5.56
CA CYS A 151 -2.28 -5.92 -5.19
C CYS A 151 -3.03 -6.52 -6.40
N ASN A 152 -4.16 -7.19 -6.16
CA ASN A 152 -4.96 -7.84 -7.20
C ASN A 152 -5.37 -6.87 -8.32
N PRO A 153 -5.80 -5.62 -8.05
CA PRO A 153 -6.09 -4.64 -9.09
C PRO A 153 -4.90 -4.40 -10.05
N LEU A 154 -3.67 -4.32 -9.54
CA LEU A 154 -2.48 -4.09 -10.38
C LEU A 154 -2.20 -5.27 -11.33
N ALA A 155 -2.29 -6.49 -10.82
CA ALA A 155 -2.05 -7.67 -11.66
C ALA A 155 -3.15 -7.84 -12.73
N ILE A 156 -4.41 -7.53 -12.40
CA ILE A 156 -5.51 -7.53 -13.37
C ILE A 156 -5.32 -6.44 -14.43
N ASP A 157 -4.90 -5.24 -14.03
CA ASP A 157 -4.59 -4.13 -14.95
C ASP A 157 -3.48 -4.51 -15.94
N ARG A 158 -2.38 -5.10 -15.47
CA ARG A 158 -1.27 -5.55 -16.33
C ARG A 158 -1.71 -6.57 -17.37
N GLU A 159 -2.53 -7.53 -16.95
CA GLU A 159 -3.05 -8.56 -17.87
C GLU A 159 -4.08 -7.97 -18.86
N LEU A 160 -4.88 -7.00 -18.43
CA LEU A 160 -5.77 -6.25 -19.33
C LEU A 160 -5.00 -5.40 -20.34
N ALA A 161 -3.93 -4.72 -19.93
CA ALA A 161 -3.07 -3.96 -20.84
C ALA A 161 -2.50 -4.84 -21.96
N ARG A 162 -2.21 -6.11 -21.66
CA ARG A 162 -1.70 -7.10 -22.62
C ARG A 162 -2.78 -7.62 -23.57
N ARG A 163 -4.00 -7.89 -23.08
CA ARG A 163 -5.05 -8.59 -23.85
C ARG A 163 -6.11 -7.69 -24.46
N ALA A 164 -6.31 -6.50 -23.91
CA ALA A 164 -7.31 -5.52 -24.34
C ALA A 164 -6.71 -4.10 -24.27
N PRO A 165 -5.64 -3.80 -25.04
CA PRO A 165 -4.90 -2.55 -24.95
C PRO A 165 -5.72 -1.30 -25.29
N HIS A 166 -6.87 -1.46 -25.97
CA HIS A 166 -7.79 -0.37 -26.31
C HIS A 166 -8.73 0.04 -25.18
N VAL A 167 -8.79 -0.75 -24.10
CA VAL A 167 -9.62 -0.45 -22.93
C VAL A 167 -8.94 0.65 -22.11
N THR A 168 -9.67 1.74 -21.82
CA THR A 168 -9.15 2.81 -20.97
C THR A 168 -9.00 2.34 -19.54
N ARG A 169 -7.82 2.52 -18.94
CA ARG A 169 -7.52 2.09 -17.56
C ARG A 169 -7.31 3.31 -16.66
N TYR A 170 -8.32 3.65 -15.86
CA TYR A 170 -8.24 4.71 -14.87
C TYR A 170 -7.76 4.16 -13.53
N TRP A 171 -6.84 4.85 -12.86
CA TRP A 171 -6.35 4.50 -11.53
C TRP A 171 -6.69 5.58 -10.51
N SER A 172 -7.51 5.22 -9.52
CA SER A 172 -7.75 6.05 -8.35
C SER A 172 -6.48 6.20 -7.53
N VAL A 173 -6.03 7.43 -7.34
CA VAL A 173 -4.85 7.76 -6.52
C VAL A 173 -5.17 8.90 -5.55
N VAL A 174 -4.60 8.89 -4.35
CA VAL A 174 -4.79 10.00 -3.40
C VAL A 174 -4.03 11.26 -3.82
N ASP A 175 -2.92 11.10 -4.55
CA ASP A 175 -2.12 12.17 -5.14
C ASP A 175 -1.25 11.61 -6.28
N LEU A 176 -0.50 12.50 -6.94
CA LEU A 176 0.37 12.14 -8.06
C LEU A 176 1.76 11.63 -7.64
N SER A 177 1.99 11.36 -6.34
CA SER A 177 3.20 10.66 -5.88
C SER A 177 3.14 9.15 -6.13
N ILE A 178 1.98 8.65 -6.57
CA ILE A 178 1.72 7.25 -6.82
C ILE A 178 1.92 6.96 -8.30
N ALA A 179 2.93 6.15 -8.60
CA ALA A 179 3.12 5.59 -9.93
C ALA A 179 1.93 4.70 -10.28
N VAL A 180 1.37 4.91 -11.47
CA VAL A 180 0.36 4.02 -12.07
C VAL A 180 0.98 3.25 -13.23
N PRO A 181 0.43 2.10 -13.63
CA PRO A 181 0.98 1.29 -14.72
C PRO A 181 1.04 2.06 -16.03
N ASP A 182 2.02 1.73 -16.88
CA ASP A 182 2.19 2.36 -18.19
C ASP A 182 0.89 2.31 -19.01
N GLY A 183 0.55 3.42 -19.66
CA GLY A 183 -0.68 3.58 -20.43
C GLY A 183 -1.96 3.74 -19.59
N ALA A 184 -1.87 3.67 -18.25
CA ALA A 184 -2.99 3.96 -17.38
C ALA A 184 -3.06 5.44 -17.01
N ILE A 185 -4.25 5.92 -16.65
CA ILE A 185 -4.52 7.33 -16.37
C ILE A 185 -4.75 7.51 -14.87
N PRO A 186 -3.87 8.23 -14.14
CA PRO A 186 -4.10 8.54 -12.74
C PRO A 186 -5.24 9.55 -12.60
N VAL A 187 -6.21 9.24 -11.74
CA VAL A 187 -7.32 10.14 -11.39
C VAL A 187 -7.34 10.35 -9.88
N ILE A 188 -7.23 11.62 -9.46
CA ILE A 188 -7.03 11.96 -8.04
C ILE A 188 -8.36 11.86 -7.28
N GLU A 189 -8.40 11.13 -6.17
CA GLU A 189 -9.58 10.90 -5.36
C GLU A 189 -10.30 12.22 -5.03
N GLY A 190 -11.60 12.29 -5.35
CA GLY A 190 -12.43 13.47 -5.11
C GLY A 190 -12.33 14.56 -6.19
N SER A 191 -11.39 14.51 -7.12
CA SER A 191 -11.36 15.43 -8.25
C SER A 191 -12.59 15.27 -9.18
N PRO A 192 -12.97 16.29 -9.96
CA PRO A 192 -14.03 16.16 -10.96
C PRO A 192 -13.82 14.99 -11.93
N GLU A 193 -12.56 14.78 -12.33
CA GLU A 193 -12.15 13.73 -13.26
C GLU A 193 -12.30 12.32 -12.66
N TRP A 194 -11.99 12.18 -11.37
CA TRP A 194 -12.19 10.95 -10.61
C TRP A 194 -13.67 10.58 -10.50
N TRP A 195 -14.52 11.55 -10.14
CA TRP A 195 -15.98 11.34 -10.11
C TRP A 195 -16.54 10.97 -11.49
N ARG A 196 -16.02 11.58 -12.56
CA ARG A 196 -16.40 11.24 -13.93
C ARG A 196 -15.97 9.83 -14.29
N ALA A 197 -14.69 9.48 -14.11
CA ALA A 197 -14.15 8.15 -14.43
C ALA A 197 -14.88 7.05 -13.67
N ARG A 198 -15.03 7.20 -12.34
CA ARG A 198 -15.74 6.25 -11.47
C ARG A 198 -17.20 6.03 -11.89
N GLY A 199 -17.86 7.06 -12.42
CA GLY A 199 -19.25 7.02 -12.87
C GLY A 199 -19.46 6.65 -14.33
N ALA A 200 -18.39 6.61 -15.14
CA ALA A 200 -18.43 6.34 -16.57
C ALA A 200 -17.80 4.99 -16.95
N ALA A 201 -16.89 4.44 -16.13
CA ALA A 201 -16.31 3.13 -16.37
C ALA A 201 -17.35 2.01 -16.26
N ARG A 202 -17.34 1.05 -17.20
CA ARG A 202 -18.18 -0.15 -17.17
C ARG A 202 -17.79 -1.09 -16.04
N LEU A 203 -16.50 -1.19 -15.74
CA LEU A 203 -15.97 -2.08 -14.71
C LEU A 203 -15.20 -1.29 -13.66
N LEU A 204 -15.48 -1.57 -12.38
CA LEU A 204 -14.67 -1.14 -11.25
C LEU A 204 -13.99 -2.36 -10.64
N VAL A 205 -12.67 -2.33 -10.54
CA VAL A 205 -11.86 -3.37 -9.88
C VAL A 205 -11.27 -2.78 -8.61
N VAL A 206 -11.75 -3.24 -7.46
CA VAL A 206 -11.35 -2.69 -6.15
C VAL A 206 -10.94 -3.82 -5.20
N ASN A 207 -10.12 -3.53 -4.19
CA ASN A 207 -9.70 -4.52 -3.19
C ASN A 207 -10.13 -4.20 -1.76
N ASP A 208 -10.88 -3.11 -1.56
CA ASP A 208 -11.39 -2.66 -0.27
C ASP A 208 -12.78 -2.04 -0.46
N TRP A 209 -13.38 -1.54 0.62
CA TRP A 209 -14.67 -0.87 0.60
C TRP A 209 -14.64 0.36 -0.31
N LEU A 210 -15.77 0.63 -0.97
CA LEU A 210 -15.92 1.82 -1.78
C LEU A 210 -16.16 3.04 -0.87
N ARG A 211 -15.11 3.84 -0.68
CA ARG A 211 -15.18 5.11 0.04
C ARG A 211 -15.93 6.20 -0.74
N ARG A 212 -16.26 7.27 -0.02
CA ARG A 212 -17.19 8.33 -0.45
C ARG A 212 -18.55 7.73 -0.82
N ARG A 213 -19.51 8.56 -1.22
CA ARG A 213 -20.76 8.01 -1.74
C ARG A 213 -20.50 7.26 -3.03
N PHE A 214 -20.97 6.02 -3.08
CA PHE A 214 -20.96 5.21 -4.29
C PHE A 214 -22.39 4.76 -4.61
N ALA A 215 -22.77 4.97 -5.86
CA ALA A 215 -24.06 4.55 -6.40
C ALA A 215 -23.80 3.77 -7.68
N ARG A 216 -23.82 2.43 -7.58
CA ARG A 216 -23.66 1.56 -8.75
C ARG A 216 -24.80 1.82 -9.74
N ARG A 217 -24.46 2.16 -10.98
CA ARG A 217 -25.45 2.36 -12.04
C ARG A 217 -25.76 1.04 -12.76
N LYS A 218 -26.96 0.94 -13.33
CA LYS A 218 -27.32 -0.18 -14.21
C LYS A 218 -26.38 -0.16 -15.42
N GLY A 219 -25.66 -1.25 -15.66
CA GLY A 219 -24.60 -1.33 -16.68
C GLY A 219 -23.18 -1.25 -16.13
N GLN A 220 -22.98 -0.83 -14.87
CA GLN A 220 -21.69 -0.94 -14.19
C GLN A 220 -21.57 -2.26 -13.41
N VAL A 221 -20.36 -2.82 -13.43
CA VAL A 221 -19.99 -4.00 -12.67
C VAL A 221 -18.89 -3.62 -11.68
N VAL A 222 -19.02 -4.09 -10.43
CA VAL A 222 -17.98 -3.98 -9.41
C VAL A 222 -17.43 -5.37 -9.11
N LEU A 223 -16.16 -5.58 -9.43
CA LEU A 223 -15.35 -6.72 -9.03
C LEU A 223 -14.58 -6.36 -7.75
N GLN A 224 -15.05 -6.91 -6.62
CA GLN A 224 -14.38 -6.80 -5.34
C GLN A 224 -13.34 -7.93 -5.22
N THR A 225 -12.07 -7.59 -5.25
CA THR A 225 -10.96 -8.55 -5.22
C THR A 225 -10.56 -8.97 -3.82
N TRP A 226 -10.92 -8.15 -2.81
CA TRP A 226 -10.39 -8.23 -1.46
C TRP A 226 -8.85 -8.29 -1.44
N HIS A 227 -8.25 -8.55 -0.28
CA HIS A 227 -6.81 -8.39 -0.11
C HIS A 227 -6.16 -9.44 0.80
N GLY A 228 -6.79 -10.62 0.95
CA GLY A 228 -6.19 -11.70 1.74
C GLY A 228 -7.17 -12.78 2.15
N THR A 229 -6.67 -14.01 2.28
CA THR A 229 -7.41 -15.08 2.94
C THR A 229 -7.63 -14.75 4.43
N PRO A 230 -8.88 -14.81 4.95
CA PRO A 230 -9.15 -14.43 6.34
C PRO A 230 -8.66 -15.46 7.36
N LEU A 231 -7.74 -15.06 8.25
CA LEU A 231 -7.51 -15.76 9.54
C LEU A 231 -8.46 -15.22 10.61
N LYS A 232 -8.50 -13.90 10.75
CA LYS A 232 -9.24 -13.16 11.79
C LYS A 232 -10.71 -13.01 11.40
N ARG A 233 -11.62 -13.06 12.39
CA ARG A 233 -13.05 -12.81 12.11
C ARG A 233 -13.26 -11.37 11.64
N LEU A 234 -14.04 -11.21 10.57
CA LEU A 234 -14.28 -9.93 9.91
C LEU A 234 -15.77 -9.68 9.64
N ALA A 235 -16.11 -8.43 9.35
CA ALA A 235 -17.45 -8.00 8.98
C ALA A 235 -18.53 -8.50 9.96
N LEU A 236 -19.57 -9.21 9.50
CA LEU A 236 -20.65 -9.74 10.35
C LEU A 236 -20.19 -10.79 11.37
N HIS A 237 -19.02 -11.39 11.18
CA HIS A 237 -18.48 -12.39 12.10
C HIS A 237 -17.63 -11.77 13.21
N ARG A 238 -17.38 -10.45 13.20
CA ARG A 238 -16.69 -9.79 14.32
C ARG A 238 -17.49 -9.97 15.61
N PRO A 239 -16.83 -10.20 16.75
CA PRO A 239 -17.53 -10.33 18.02
C PRO A 239 -18.32 -9.05 18.38
N GLY A 240 -19.32 -9.23 19.24
CA GLY A 240 -20.20 -8.18 19.71
C GLY A 240 -21.37 -7.86 18.75
N PHE A 241 -22.51 -7.46 19.34
CA PHE A 241 -23.67 -7.01 18.59
C PHE A 241 -23.53 -5.51 18.28
N ASP A 242 -23.46 -5.17 16.99
CA ASP A 242 -23.38 -3.77 16.52
C ASP A 242 -24.25 -3.62 15.26
N PRO A 243 -25.51 -3.18 15.41
CA PRO A 243 -26.43 -2.99 14.29
C PRO A 243 -25.94 -2.02 13.23
N ARG A 244 -25.18 -0.99 13.61
CA ARG A 244 -24.68 0.03 12.68
C ARG A 244 -23.63 -0.56 11.76
N ARG A 245 -22.67 -1.30 12.34
CA ARG A 245 -21.68 -2.07 11.58
C ARG A 245 -22.33 -3.11 10.70
N MET A 246 -23.30 -3.88 11.22
CA MET A 246 -24.00 -4.90 10.43
C MET A 246 -24.72 -4.29 9.22
N ALA A 247 -25.45 -3.20 9.42
CA ALA A 247 -26.12 -2.49 8.34
C ALA A 247 -25.12 -1.90 7.32
N ALA A 248 -23.99 -1.36 7.79
CA ALA A 248 -22.93 -0.86 6.91
C ALA A 248 -22.33 -1.97 6.04
N VAL A 249 -22.02 -3.13 6.62
CA VAL A 249 -21.50 -4.30 5.90
C VAL A 249 -22.46 -4.77 4.82
N VAL A 250 -23.75 -4.91 5.14
CA VAL A 250 -24.76 -5.37 4.16
C VAL A 250 -24.97 -4.34 3.06
N ARG A 251 -25.00 -3.04 3.41
CA ARG A 251 -25.10 -1.96 2.40
C ARG A 251 -23.88 -1.94 1.48
N GLU A 252 -22.69 -2.10 2.05
CA GLU A 252 -21.45 -2.13 1.29
C GLU A 252 -21.42 -3.34 0.36
N SER A 253 -21.71 -4.55 0.87
CA SER A 253 -21.64 -5.75 0.04
C SER A 253 -22.61 -5.69 -1.13
N ARG A 254 -23.81 -5.09 -0.97
CA ARG A 254 -24.80 -4.88 -2.05
C ARG A 254 -24.29 -4.04 -3.23
N ARG A 255 -23.23 -3.24 -3.04
CA ARG A 255 -22.59 -2.47 -4.10
C ARG A 255 -21.78 -3.33 -5.05
N TRP A 256 -21.39 -4.54 -4.63
CA TRP A 256 -20.54 -5.44 -5.41
C TRP A 256 -21.37 -6.39 -6.28
N ASN A 257 -20.87 -6.69 -7.48
CA ASN A 257 -21.46 -7.67 -8.40
C ASN A 257 -20.77 -9.02 -8.26
N VAL A 258 -19.45 -9.01 -8.15
CA VAL A 258 -18.59 -10.18 -8.10
C VAL A 258 -17.62 -10.03 -6.92
N LEU A 259 -17.35 -11.14 -6.24
CA LEU A 259 -16.31 -11.23 -5.23
C LEU A 259 -15.23 -12.21 -5.71
N LEU A 260 -13.95 -11.82 -5.69
CA LEU A 260 -12.84 -12.74 -5.87
C LEU A 260 -12.42 -13.31 -4.51
N ALA A 261 -12.11 -14.60 -4.49
CA ALA A 261 -11.52 -15.28 -3.36
C ALA A 261 -10.31 -16.10 -3.83
N GLN A 262 -9.27 -16.13 -3.01
CA GLN A 262 -8.05 -16.89 -3.29
C GLN A 262 -8.32 -18.40 -3.38
N ASN A 263 -9.13 -18.92 -2.46
CA ASN A 263 -9.39 -20.35 -2.29
C ASN A 263 -10.84 -20.60 -1.79
N PRO A 264 -11.32 -21.85 -1.85
CA PRO A 264 -12.68 -22.20 -1.42
C PRO A 264 -12.97 -21.86 0.06
N TYR A 265 -11.96 -21.92 0.92
CA TYR A 265 -12.09 -21.51 2.32
C TYR A 265 -12.42 -20.03 2.44
N ALA A 266 -11.65 -19.15 1.77
CA ALA A 266 -11.87 -17.71 1.76
C ALA A 266 -13.23 -17.37 1.13
N ALA A 267 -13.62 -18.05 0.04
CA ALA A 267 -14.90 -17.86 -0.64
C ALA A 267 -16.09 -18.05 0.32
N ARG A 268 -16.10 -19.16 1.06
CA ARG A 268 -17.13 -19.48 2.05
C ARG A 268 -17.18 -18.47 3.18
N ILE A 269 -16.03 -18.05 3.70
CA ILE A 269 -15.96 -17.09 4.82
C ILE A 269 -16.39 -15.71 4.39
N LEU A 270 -15.82 -15.17 3.31
CA LEU A 270 -16.13 -13.83 2.82
C LEU A 270 -17.61 -13.75 2.39
N GLY A 271 -18.12 -14.79 1.73
CA GLY A 271 -19.53 -14.91 1.35
C GLY A 271 -20.48 -14.76 2.55
N LYS A 272 -20.22 -15.49 3.64
CA LYS A 272 -21.03 -15.39 4.87
C LYS A 272 -20.81 -14.06 5.60
N ALA A 273 -19.56 -13.67 5.80
CA ALA A 273 -19.20 -12.51 6.61
C ALA A 273 -19.71 -11.18 6.01
N TYR A 274 -19.87 -11.11 4.68
CA TYR A 274 -20.42 -9.94 3.98
C TYR A 274 -21.87 -10.12 3.51
N ALA A 275 -22.57 -11.20 3.89
CA ALA A 275 -23.90 -11.53 3.37
C ALA A 275 -23.96 -11.52 1.83
N PHE A 276 -22.91 -12.03 1.19
CA PHE A 276 -22.76 -12.18 -0.25
C PHE A 276 -23.09 -13.61 -0.67
N LEU A 277 -24.36 -14.00 -0.51
CA LEU A 277 -24.81 -15.39 -0.62
C LEU A 277 -25.38 -15.79 -1.99
N THR A 278 -25.95 -14.83 -2.72
CA THR A 278 -26.69 -15.09 -3.98
C THR A 278 -25.96 -14.62 -5.24
N ARG A 279 -24.75 -14.07 -5.07
CA ARG A 279 -23.98 -13.41 -6.12
C ARG A 279 -22.68 -14.17 -6.38
N PRO A 280 -22.11 -14.09 -7.59
CA PRO A 280 -20.97 -14.91 -7.98
C PRO A 280 -19.71 -14.62 -7.15
N VAL A 281 -19.14 -15.67 -6.58
CA VAL A 281 -17.79 -15.66 -5.99
C VAL A 281 -16.86 -16.43 -6.92
N TRP A 282 -15.83 -15.78 -7.44
CA TRP A 282 -14.81 -16.41 -8.27
C TRP A 282 -13.68 -16.92 -7.40
N VAL A 283 -13.32 -18.19 -7.57
CA VAL A 283 -12.22 -18.83 -6.85
C VAL A 283 -11.14 -19.13 -7.86
N GLU A 284 -10.23 -18.16 -8.07
CA GLU A 284 -9.26 -18.21 -9.17
C GLU A 284 -7.81 -18.08 -8.72
N GLY A 285 -7.55 -18.11 -7.41
CA GLY A 285 -6.30 -17.62 -6.82
C GLY A 285 -6.32 -16.10 -6.68
N TYR A 286 -5.18 -15.53 -6.29
CA TYR A 286 -5.01 -14.08 -6.28
C TYR A 286 -4.05 -13.61 -7.37
N PRO A 287 -4.51 -12.76 -8.31
CA PRO A 287 -3.67 -12.18 -9.37
C PRO A 287 -2.35 -11.59 -8.87
N ARG A 288 -2.33 -10.96 -7.67
CA ARG A 288 -1.10 -10.39 -7.11
C ARG A 288 -0.02 -11.44 -6.82
N ASN A 289 -0.41 -12.70 -6.59
CA ASN A 289 0.49 -13.79 -6.23
C ASN A 289 1.13 -14.42 -7.47
N ASP A 290 0.69 -14.09 -8.69
CA ASP A 290 1.29 -14.65 -9.91
C ASP A 290 2.80 -14.34 -10.00
N VAL A 291 3.21 -13.17 -9.49
CA VAL A 291 4.62 -12.78 -9.43
C VAL A 291 5.46 -13.66 -8.49
N LEU A 292 4.85 -14.35 -7.53
CA LEU A 292 5.56 -15.22 -6.57
C LEU A 292 6.01 -16.54 -7.18
N THR A 293 5.44 -16.92 -8.33
CA THR A 293 5.78 -18.15 -9.06
C THR A 293 6.60 -17.87 -10.33
N ARG A 294 6.34 -16.72 -10.98
CA ARG A 294 6.89 -16.40 -12.32
C ARG A 294 7.72 -15.12 -12.35
N GLY A 295 7.83 -14.39 -11.25
CA GLY A 295 8.50 -13.10 -11.18
C GLY A 295 10.00 -13.19 -10.99
N ASP A 296 10.70 -12.13 -11.39
CA ASP A 296 12.12 -11.91 -11.11
C ASP A 296 12.27 -10.82 -10.02
N GLY A 297 12.97 -11.17 -8.95
CA GLY A 297 13.21 -10.29 -7.80
C GLY A 297 14.42 -9.36 -7.96
N THR A 298 15.21 -9.50 -9.03
CA THR A 298 16.51 -8.81 -9.19
C THR A 298 16.38 -7.29 -9.09
N ALA A 299 15.49 -6.67 -9.87
CA ALA A 299 15.26 -5.22 -9.82
C ALA A 299 14.76 -4.74 -8.45
N THR A 300 13.99 -5.57 -7.73
CA THR A 300 13.53 -5.24 -6.38
C THR A 300 14.68 -5.32 -5.37
N ARG A 301 15.57 -6.31 -5.48
CA ARG A 301 16.77 -6.41 -4.64
C ARG A 301 17.70 -5.23 -4.88
N GLU A 302 17.95 -4.86 -6.13
CA GLU A 302 18.75 -3.69 -6.49
C GLU A 302 18.15 -2.39 -5.94
N ALA A 303 16.84 -2.19 -6.09
CA ALA A 303 16.13 -1.03 -5.55
C ALA A 303 16.19 -0.92 -4.02
N LEU A 304 16.35 -2.04 -3.32
CA LEU A 304 16.52 -2.12 -1.87
C LEU A 304 18.00 -2.08 -1.45
N GLY A 305 18.95 -2.04 -2.40
CA GLY A 305 20.38 -2.09 -2.09
C GLY A 305 20.86 -3.46 -1.58
N ILE A 306 20.12 -4.53 -1.85
CA ILE A 306 20.44 -5.90 -1.46
C ILE A 306 21.39 -6.50 -2.51
N ARG A 307 22.56 -6.96 -2.07
CA ARG A 307 23.57 -7.53 -2.97
C ARG A 307 23.20 -8.96 -3.39
N PRO A 308 23.68 -9.43 -4.55
CA PRO A 308 23.51 -10.81 -4.97
C PRO A 308 24.03 -11.78 -3.89
N GLY A 309 23.25 -12.82 -3.57
CA GLY A 309 23.60 -13.85 -2.59
C GLY A 309 23.31 -13.50 -1.12
N GLU A 310 22.93 -12.26 -0.79
CA GLU A 310 22.52 -11.94 0.59
C GLU A 310 21.17 -12.60 0.92
N LYS A 311 21.12 -13.28 2.08
CA LYS A 311 19.89 -13.84 2.63
C LYS A 311 18.97 -12.71 3.09
N VAL A 312 17.69 -12.79 2.77
CA VAL A 312 16.70 -11.76 3.10
C VAL A 312 15.64 -12.35 4.02
N VAL A 313 15.45 -11.74 5.18
CA VAL A 313 14.36 -12.08 6.12
C VAL A 313 13.34 -10.95 6.11
N LEU A 314 12.10 -11.25 5.74
CA LEU A 314 11.01 -10.28 5.83
C LEU A 314 10.31 -10.41 7.17
N TYR A 315 10.43 -9.39 8.02
CA TYR A 315 9.68 -9.27 9.26
C TYR A 315 8.41 -8.44 9.04
N ALA A 316 7.24 -9.08 9.11
CA ALA A 316 5.94 -8.49 8.84
C ALA A 316 4.91 -8.80 9.96
N PRO A 317 5.04 -8.16 11.13
CA PRO A 317 4.10 -8.33 12.23
C PRO A 317 2.75 -7.64 11.96
N THR A 318 1.67 -8.08 12.61
CA THR A 318 0.37 -7.40 12.52
C THR A 318 0.25 -6.24 13.50
N TRP A 319 -0.47 -5.20 13.08
CA TRP A 319 -0.88 -4.11 13.97
C TRP A 319 -1.74 -4.63 15.13
N ARG A 320 -1.49 -4.09 16.33
CA ARG A 320 -2.28 -4.33 17.54
C ARG A 320 -3.24 -3.17 17.75
N ASP A 321 -4.55 -3.44 17.76
CA ASP A 321 -5.58 -2.39 17.86
C ASP A 321 -5.61 -1.72 19.25
N ASP A 322 -5.03 -2.39 20.26
CA ASP A 322 -4.92 -1.98 21.67
C ASP A 322 -3.63 -1.19 21.98
N ARG A 323 -2.76 -0.97 21.00
CA ARG A 323 -1.45 -0.33 21.22
C ARG A 323 -1.17 0.74 20.15
N ASP A 324 -0.62 1.86 20.60
CA ASP A 324 -0.29 3.01 19.73
C ASP A 324 1.08 2.89 19.04
N GLN A 325 1.87 1.83 19.34
CA GLN A 325 3.20 1.59 18.77
C GLN A 325 3.33 0.12 18.31
N ILE A 326 4.24 -0.13 17.37
CA ILE A 326 4.70 -1.52 17.10
C ILE A 326 5.25 -2.04 18.42
N VAL A 327 4.79 -3.23 18.82
CA VAL A 327 5.44 -3.91 19.93
C VAL A 327 6.67 -4.55 19.35
N ASP A 328 7.83 -3.99 19.67
CA ASP A 328 9.13 -4.52 19.26
C ASP A 328 9.45 -5.77 20.08
N PHE A 329 8.76 -6.86 19.76
CA PHE A 329 9.13 -8.21 20.22
C PHE A 329 10.43 -8.69 19.54
N VAL A 330 10.90 -7.92 18.56
CA VAL A 330 12.13 -8.16 17.80
C VAL A 330 12.86 -6.84 17.67
N ASP A 331 14.13 -6.84 18.03
CA ASP A 331 15.14 -5.88 17.58
C ASP A 331 15.63 -6.34 16.19
N PRO A 332 15.29 -5.61 15.11
CA PRO A 332 15.68 -5.99 13.75
C PRO A 332 17.19 -5.99 13.53
N GLY A 333 17.94 -5.11 14.21
CA GLY A 333 19.39 -5.03 14.10
C GLY A 333 20.06 -6.23 14.75
N ALA A 334 19.60 -6.62 15.94
CA ALA A 334 20.07 -7.84 16.60
C ALA A 334 19.69 -9.10 15.82
N LEU A 335 18.49 -9.15 15.22
CA LEU A 335 18.09 -10.25 14.34
C LEU A 335 18.98 -10.32 13.08
N ALA A 336 19.27 -9.19 12.43
CA ALA A 336 20.15 -9.13 11.26
C ALA A 336 21.55 -9.63 11.60
N ALA A 337 22.10 -9.18 12.75
CA ALA A 337 23.42 -9.61 13.22
C ALA A 337 23.48 -11.11 13.54
N ALA A 338 22.45 -11.65 14.19
CA ALA A 338 22.40 -13.06 14.58
C ALA A 338 22.21 -14.03 13.40
N THR A 339 21.62 -13.55 12.29
CA THR A 339 21.27 -14.39 11.12
C THR A 339 22.17 -14.15 9.91
N ASP A 340 23.06 -13.16 9.96
CA ASP A 340 23.83 -12.63 8.82
C ASP A 340 22.94 -12.32 7.60
N ALA A 341 21.69 -11.90 7.84
CA ALA A 341 20.71 -11.60 6.81
C ALA A 341 20.43 -10.10 6.70
N VAL A 342 19.91 -9.69 5.55
CA VAL A 342 19.22 -8.40 5.41
C VAL A 342 17.81 -8.56 5.96
N VAL A 343 17.46 -7.76 6.97
CA VAL A 343 16.13 -7.77 7.58
C VAL A 343 15.28 -6.65 6.99
N LEU A 344 14.22 -7.03 6.29
CA LEU A 344 13.21 -6.09 5.80
C LEU A 344 12.11 -5.95 6.85
N VAL A 345 11.93 -4.74 7.39
CA VAL A 345 10.88 -4.46 8.37
C VAL A 345 9.66 -3.88 7.68
N ARG A 346 8.54 -4.61 7.72
CA ARG A 346 7.26 -4.18 7.14
C ARG A 346 6.26 -3.88 8.26
N GLY A 347 6.28 -2.64 8.72
CA GLY A 347 5.29 -2.11 9.67
C GLY A 347 3.91 -1.90 9.05
N HIS A 348 2.99 -1.37 9.86
CA HIS A 348 1.67 -0.99 9.40
C HIS A 348 1.69 0.45 8.87
N SER A 349 0.91 0.79 7.83
CA SER A 349 0.88 2.16 7.30
C SER A 349 0.51 3.28 8.30
N ARG A 350 0.03 2.94 9.50
CA ARG A 350 -0.26 3.87 10.62
C ARG A 350 0.98 4.18 11.47
N THR A 351 2.08 3.46 11.29
CA THR A 351 3.33 3.62 12.05
C THR A 351 4.38 4.42 11.30
N LEU A 352 4.08 4.85 10.07
CA LEU A 352 4.92 5.78 9.31
C LEU A 352 4.92 7.14 10.00
N LEU A 353 5.93 7.37 10.83
CA LEU A 353 6.21 8.64 11.49
C LEU A 353 7.48 9.27 10.88
N PRO A 354 7.56 10.60 10.70
CA PRO A 354 8.77 11.23 10.17
C PRO A 354 10.00 10.90 11.00
N GLY A 355 11.06 10.37 10.35
CA GLY A 355 12.36 10.13 10.98
C GLY A 355 12.36 9.02 12.04
N ARG A 356 11.49 8.01 11.93
CA ARG A 356 11.45 6.83 12.79
C ARG A 356 11.49 5.53 11.98
N ASP A 357 12.30 5.50 10.94
CA ASP A 357 12.54 4.27 10.19
C ASP A 357 13.27 3.27 11.10
N ALA A 358 13.04 1.97 10.91
CA ALA A 358 13.89 0.97 11.53
C ALA A 358 15.33 1.13 11.01
N GLU A 359 16.25 1.54 11.89
CA GLU A 359 17.64 1.85 11.55
C GLU A 359 18.59 0.77 12.10
N GLY A 360 19.55 0.36 11.28
CA GLY A 360 20.61 -0.56 11.70
C GLY A 360 21.39 -1.12 10.51
N PRO A 361 22.62 -1.62 10.71
CA PRO A 361 23.35 -2.33 9.67
C PRO A 361 22.50 -3.49 9.13
N ARG A 362 22.30 -3.54 7.82
CA ARG A 362 21.48 -4.57 7.14
C ARG A 362 20.00 -4.61 7.54
N VAL A 363 19.47 -3.53 8.11
CA VAL A 363 18.04 -3.34 8.34
C VAL A 363 17.48 -2.35 7.33
N ILE A 364 16.36 -2.69 6.70
CA ILE A 364 15.68 -1.82 5.75
C ILE A 364 14.22 -1.71 6.14
N ASP A 365 13.77 -0.51 6.53
CA ASP A 365 12.34 -0.24 6.74
C ASP A 365 11.62 -0.16 5.40
N VAL A 366 10.86 -1.21 5.07
CA VAL A 366 10.08 -1.30 3.84
C VAL A 366 8.61 -0.97 4.08
N THR A 367 8.22 -0.32 5.19
CA THR A 367 6.83 0.06 5.49
C THR A 367 6.21 0.94 4.40
N GLY A 368 7.03 1.81 3.80
CA GLY A 368 6.62 2.69 2.70
C GLY A 368 6.64 2.04 1.31
N PHE A 369 7.07 0.79 1.17
CA PHE A 369 7.19 0.11 -0.12
C PHE A 369 5.80 -0.18 -0.74
N PRO A 370 5.57 0.11 -2.04
CA PRO A 370 4.22 0.12 -2.60
C PRO A 370 3.59 -1.26 -2.78
N ASP A 371 4.34 -2.25 -3.27
CA ASP A 371 3.82 -3.59 -3.60
C ASP A 371 4.43 -4.66 -2.68
N THR A 372 3.62 -5.18 -1.76
CA THR A 372 4.04 -6.24 -0.83
C THR A 372 4.44 -7.52 -1.58
N SER A 373 3.86 -7.82 -2.74
CA SER A 373 4.12 -9.08 -3.47
C SER A 373 5.58 -9.16 -3.93
N LEU A 374 6.20 -8.02 -4.25
CA LEU A 374 7.63 -7.96 -4.58
C LEU A 374 8.52 -8.17 -3.36
N LEU A 375 8.11 -7.70 -2.18
CA LEU A 375 8.82 -8.00 -0.92
C LEU A 375 8.78 -9.49 -0.58
N LEU A 376 7.62 -10.13 -0.80
CA LEU A 376 7.46 -11.58 -0.62
C LEU A 376 8.33 -12.36 -1.61
N LEU A 377 8.43 -11.90 -2.86
CA LEU A 377 9.26 -12.53 -3.89
C LEU A 377 10.74 -12.55 -3.49
N VAL A 378 11.28 -11.41 -3.05
CA VAL A 378 12.72 -11.27 -2.74
C VAL A 378 13.11 -11.89 -1.40
N ALA A 379 12.18 -12.05 -0.47
CA ALA A 379 12.46 -12.64 0.84
C ALA A 379 12.78 -14.14 0.73
N ASP A 380 13.77 -14.59 1.48
CA ASP A 380 14.16 -16.00 1.60
C ASP A 380 13.46 -16.69 2.77
N ALA A 381 13.01 -15.91 3.77
CA ALA A 381 12.13 -16.37 4.84
C ALA A 381 11.16 -15.26 5.25
N LEU A 382 9.98 -15.64 5.74
CA LEU A 382 8.99 -14.73 6.32
C LEU A 382 8.92 -14.96 7.84
N VAL A 383 9.05 -13.88 8.61
CA VAL A 383 8.70 -13.82 10.02
C VAL A 383 7.40 -13.02 10.15
N THR A 384 6.33 -13.66 10.62
CA THR A 384 5.02 -13.01 10.79
C THR A 384 4.31 -13.53 12.04
N ASP A 385 3.06 -13.13 12.27
CA ASP A 385 2.26 -13.53 13.41
C ASP A 385 0.88 -14.07 13.00
N TYR A 386 -0.16 -13.23 13.03
CA TYR A 386 -1.54 -13.52 12.67
C TYR A 386 -1.92 -12.84 11.34
N SER A 387 -0.94 -12.49 10.51
CA SER A 387 -1.15 -11.80 9.24
C SER A 387 -1.75 -12.72 8.19
N SER A 388 -2.57 -12.18 7.28
CA SER A 388 -2.99 -12.94 6.10
C SER A 388 -1.86 -13.14 5.08
N VAL A 389 -0.73 -12.45 5.25
CA VAL A 389 0.41 -12.54 4.32
C VAL A 389 1.00 -13.95 4.27
N MET A 390 0.86 -14.74 5.34
CA MET A 390 1.29 -16.15 5.36
C MET A 390 0.59 -17.01 4.29
N PHE A 391 -0.65 -16.68 3.92
CA PHE A 391 -1.36 -17.38 2.84
C PHE A 391 -0.83 -17.01 1.46
N ASP A 392 -0.27 -15.80 1.28
CA ASP A 392 0.33 -15.41 0.01
C ASP A 392 1.76 -15.94 -0.07
N PHE A 393 2.54 -15.81 1.00
CA PHE A 393 3.93 -16.22 1.04
C PHE A 393 4.10 -17.74 0.86
N SER A 394 3.13 -18.56 1.30
CA SER A 394 3.15 -20.00 1.07
C SER A 394 3.19 -20.42 -0.40
N VAL A 395 2.86 -19.51 -1.33
CA VAL A 395 3.03 -19.73 -2.77
C VAL A 395 4.50 -19.91 -3.16
N THR A 396 5.41 -19.22 -2.46
CA THR A 396 6.85 -19.25 -2.76
C THR A 396 7.53 -20.58 -2.44
N GLY A 397 6.92 -21.39 -1.55
CA GLY A 397 7.56 -22.60 -1.02
C GLY A 397 8.67 -22.35 0.00
N LYS A 398 8.91 -21.08 0.37
CA LYS A 398 9.98 -20.68 1.30
C LYS A 398 9.54 -20.77 2.77
N PRO A 399 10.48 -20.94 3.72
CA PRO A 399 10.16 -21.13 5.14
C PRO A 399 9.48 -19.92 5.78
N MET A 400 8.56 -20.20 6.71
CA MET A 400 7.81 -19.22 7.50
C MET A 400 8.02 -19.46 9.00
N TYR A 401 8.12 -18.38 9.75
CA TYR A 401 8.32 -18.38 11.19
C TYR A 401 7.23 -17.53 11.84
N PHE A 402 6.55 -18.06 12.85
CA PHE A 402 5.41 -17.43 13.50
C PHE A 402 5.79 -16.92 14.88
N LEU A 403 6.05 -15.61 15.00
CA LEU A 403 6.32 -14.95 16.27
C LEU A 403 5.01 -14.56 16.95
N VAL A 404 4.60 -15.32 17.96
CA VAL A 404 3.26 -15.27 18.57
C VAL A 404 3.31 -15.11 20.10
N PRO A 405 3.97 -14.07 20.63
CA PRO A 405 4.16 -13.85 22.08
C PRO A 405 2.84 -13.67 22.84
N ASP A 406 1.77 -13.28 22.15
CA ASP A 406 0.49 -12.86 22.72
C ASP A 406 -0.70 -13.67 22.20
N MET A 407 -0.48 -14.91 21.74
CA MET A 407 -1.52 -15.71 21.06
C MET A 407 -2.78 -15.92 21.88
N GLU A 408 -2.64 -16.15 23.19
CA GLU A 408 -3.76 -16.38 24.09
C GLU A 408 -4.66 -15.14 24.18
N HIS A 409 -4.06 -13.97 24.43
CA HIS A 409 -4.75 -12.68 24.45
C HIS A 409 -5.39 -12.37 23.08
N TYR A 410 -4.65 -12.58 21.98
CA TYR A 410 -5.13 -12.28 20.64
C TYR A 410 -6.34 -13.14 20.22
N ARG A 411 -6.30 -14.43 20.57
CA ARG A 411 -7.36 -15.40 20.27
C ARG A 411 -8.61 -15.13 21.10
N GLY A 412 -8.46 -14.82 22.38
CA GLY A 412 -9.56 -14.66 23.33
C GLY A 412 -10.27 -13.31 23.25
N GLU A 413 -9.53 -12.21 23.06
CA GLU A 413 -10.03 -10.87 23.42
C GLU A 413 -10.13 -9.89 22.24
N LEU A 414 -9.29 -10.01 21.22
CA LEU A 414 -9.20 -8.99 20.16
C LEU A 414 -10.13 -9.23 18.95
N ARG A 415 -9.91 -10.31 18.19
CA ARG A 415 -10.66 -10.55 16.93
C ARG A 415 -11.18 -11.96 16.74
N GLY A 416 -10.64 -12.95 17.47
CA GLY A 416 -10.93 -14.36 17.27
C GLY A 416 -10.47 -14.89 15.90
N PHE A 417 -10.20 -16.20 15.84
CA PHE A 417 -9.80 -16.87 14.59
C PHE A 417 -10.93 -17.71 14.01
N TYR A 418 -10.85 -17.97 12.70
CA TYR A 418 -11.73 -18.91 12.00
C TYR A 418 -11.28 -20.38 12.16
N PHE A 419 -10.00 -20.61 12.45
CA PHE A 419 -9.44 -21.92 12.78
C PHE A 419 -8.27 -21.77 13.75
N ASP A 420 -7.87 -22.87 14.38
CA ASP A 420 -6.70 -22.89 15.26
C ASP A 420 -5.41 -22.85 14.43
N LEU A 421 -4.75 -21.70 14.42
CA LEU A 421 -3.46 -21.51 13.74
C LEU A 421 -2.40 -22.47 14.27
N ALA A 422 -2.40 -22.77 15.57
CA ALA A 422 -1.36 -23.60 16.19
C ALA A 422 -1.37 -25.04 15.66
N ALA A 423 -2.56 -25.55 15.33
CA ALA A 423 -2.71 -26.87 14.75
C ALA A 423 -2.32 -26.95 13.26
N HIS A 424 -2.20 -25.81 12.56
CA HIS A 424 -2.07 -25.79 11.10
C HIS A 424 -0.87 -25.00 10.58
N ALA A 425 -0.13 -24.28 11.44
CA ALA A 425 0.96 -23.41 11.03
C ALA A 425 2.00 -24.19 10.20
N PRO A 426 2.34 -23.74 8.97
CA PRO A 426 3.31 -24.37 8.08
C PRO A 426 4.76 -23.99 8.44
N GLY A 427 5.06 -23.89 9.74
CA GLY A 427 6.36 -23.45 10.25
C GLY A 427 6.37 -23.34 11.77
N PRO A 428 7.56 -23.14 12.37
CA PRO A 428 7.70 -23.04 13.82
C PRO A 428 6.96 -21.83 14.40
N MET A 429 6.39 -22.04 15.58
CA MET A 429 5.74 -21.01 16.38
C MET A 429 6.60 -20.71 17.59
N VAL A 430 7.07 -19.47 17.68
CA VAL A 430 8.01 -18.99 18.69
C VAL A 430 7.41 -17.81 19.43
N ARG A 431 7.87 -17.56 20.65
CA ARG A 431 7.39 -16.48 21.52
C ARG A 431 8.43 -15.40 21.76
N THR A 432 9.72 -15.69 21.58
CA THR A 432 10.80 -14.72 21.80
C THR A 432 11.72 -14.62 20.59
N GLN A 433 12.54 -13.55 20.56
CA GLN A 433 13.55 -13.38 19.53
C GLN A 433 14.63 -14.46 19.60
N GLU A 434 15.01 -14.93 20.79
CA GLU A 434 16.00 -15.99 20.96
C GLU A 434 15.50 -17.31 20.34
N GLU A 435 14.24 -17.67 20.58
CA GLU A 435 13.60 -18.82 19.95
C GLU A 435 13.50 -18.65 18.43
N LEU A 436 13.21 -17.44 17.95
CA LEU A 436 13.18 -17.13 16.53
C LEU A 436 14.55 -17.31 15.86
N VAL A 437 15.62 -16.80 16.48
CA VAL A 437 17.00 -16.94 15.99
C VAL A 437 17.39 -18.42 15.96
N ALA A 438 17.07 -19.17 17.02
CA ALA A 438 17.34 -20.61 17.06
C ALA A 438 16.60 -21.36 15.94
N ALA A 439 15.33 -21.05 15.71
CA ALA A 439 14.55 -21.66 14.64
C ALA A 439 15.09 -21.32 13.24
N LEU A 440 15.49 -20.06 13.01
CA LEU A 440 16.10 -19.62 11.75
C LEU A 440 17.46 -20.28 11.47
N ALA A 441 18.20 -20.62 12.52
CA ALA A 441 19.49 -21.30 12.43
C ALA A 441 19.35 -22.82 12.23
N ALA A 442 18.31 -23.43 12.81
CA ALA A 442 18.04 -24.86 12.64
C ALA A 442 17.65 -25.24 11.21
N ASP A 443 16.95 -24.33 10.51
CA ASP A 443 16.48 -24.53 9.13
C ASP A 443 15.68 -25.83 8.95
N ASP A 444 14.81 -26.13 9.91
CA ASP A 444 14.00 -27.35 9.99
C ASP A 444 12.86 -27.41 8.95
N ALA A 445 13.10 -26.94 7.72
CA ALA A 445 12.11 -26.92 6.65
C ALA A 445 11.47 -28.31 6.43
N ASP A 446 12.27 -29.37 6.53
CA ASP A 446 11.82 -30.77 6.40
C ASP A 446 10.82 -31.17 7.50
N ALA A 447 10.99 -30.68 8.73
CA ALA A 447 10.08 -30.99 9.84
C ALA A 447 8.67 -30.43 9.61
N TYR A 448 8.54 -29.41 8.76
CA TYR A 448 7.27 -28.76 8.42
C TYR A 448 6.78 -29.06 7.00
N ALA A 449 7.51 -29.87 6.21
CA ALA A 449 7.21 -30.10 4.79
C ALA A 449 5.78 -30.61 4.56
N ASP A 450 5.32 -31.61 5.32
CA ASP A 450 3.95 -32.15 5.21
C ASP A 450 2.89 -31.11 5.54
N ARG A 451 3.10 -30.31 6.60
CA ARG A 451 2.18 -29.23 6.99
C ARG A 451 2.14 -28.14 5.93
N TYR A 452 3.29 -27.81 5.35
CA TYR A 452 3.41 -26.83 4.28
C TYR A 452 2.69 -27.30 3.02
N ALA A 453 2.85 -28.56 2.63
CA ALA A 453 2.15 -29.16 1.49
C ALA A 453 0.62 -29.13 1.69
N GLN A 454 0.13 -29.56 2.86
CA GLN A 454 -1.29 -29.50 3.20
C GLN A 454 -1.83 -28.06 3.23
N TRP A 455 -1.03 -27.11 3.71
CA TRP A 455 -1.38 -25.69 3.70
C TRP A 455 -1.55 -25.17 2.27
N ARG A 456 -0.59 -25.45 1.38
CA ARG A 456 -0.66 -25.04 -0.03
C ARG A 456 -1.83 -25.70 -0.77
N GLU A 457 -2.06 -26.99 -0.55
CA GLU A 457 -3.20 -27.70 -1.15
C GLU A 457 -4.53 -27.03 -0.74
N LYS A 458 -4.65 -26.66 0.53
CA LYS A 458 -5.86 -26.05 1.07
C LYS A 458 -6.05 -24.59 0.63
N PHE A 459 -4.99 -23.80 0.60
CA PHE A 459 -5.09 -22.33 0.47
C PHE A 459 -4.56 -21.75 -0.85
N ASN A 460 -3.73 -22.48 -1.60
CA ASN A 460 -2.99 -21.99 -2.75
C ASN A 460 -3.11 -22.86 -4.01
N ALA A 461 -4.06 -23.81 -4.06
CA ALA A 461 -4.26 -24.69 -5.22
C ALA A 461 -4.50 -23.96 -6.56
N ARG A 462 -4.82 -22.66 -6.53
CA ARG A 462 -4.99 -21.82 -7.72
C ARG A 462 -4.06 -20.61 -7.76
N ASP A 463 -3.05 -20.54 -6.91
CA ASP A 463 -1.98 -19.54 -7.02
C ASP A 463 -0.82 -20.14 -7.83
N ASP A 464 -1.07 -20.41 -9.10
CA ASP A 464 -0.20 -21.15 -10.03
C ASP A 464 0.52 -20.25 -11.06
N GLY A 465 0.44 -18.92 -10.90
CA GLY A 465 1.03 -17.97 -11.85
C GLY A 465 0.11 -17.54 -13.00
N HIS A 466 -1.16 -17.97 -12.96
CA HIS A 466 -2.16 -17.69 -14.00
C HIS A 466 -3.49 -17.14 -13.44
N ALA A 467 -3.51 -16.64 -12.20
CA ALA A 467 -4.73 -16.12 -11.60
C ALA A 467 -5.24 -14.84 -12.31
N ALA A 468 -4.34 -13.93 -12.69
CA ALA A 468 -4.68 -12.74 -13.47
C ALA A 468 -5.31 -13.11 -14.82
N GLU A 469 -4.70 -14.06 -15.54
CA GLU A 469 -5.18 -14.55 -16.84
C GLU A 469 -6.61 -15.11 -16.73
N ARG A 470 -6.88 -15.93 -15.70
CA ARG A 470 -8.22 -16.47 -15.44
C ARG A 470 -9.24 -15.39 -15.12
N VAL A 471 -8.89 -14.45 -14.24
CA VAL A 471 -9.79 -13.34 -13.88
C VAL A 471 -10.11 -12.47 -15.09
N VAL A 472 -9.11 -12.13 -15.91
CA VAL A 472 -9.31 -11.34 -17.13
C VAL A 472 -10.10 -12.11 -18.18
N THR A 473 -9.87 -13.41 -18.38
CA THR A 473 -10.74 -14.24 -19.23
C THR A 473 -12.20 -14.16 -18.78
N ARG A 474 -12.49 -14.29 -17.47
CA ARG A 474 -13.87 -14.16 -16.97
C ARG A 474 -14.46 -12.77 -17.17
N ILE A 475 -13.66 -11.71 -17.08
CA ILE A 475 -14.08 -10.33 -17.35
C ILE A 475 -14.50 -10.17 -18.81
N LEU A 476 -13.72 -10.72 -19.75
CA LEU A 476 -13.97 -10.67 -21.18
C LEU A 476 -15.17 -11.54 -21.59
N ASP A 477 -15.22 -12.80 -21.13
CA ASP A 477 -16.29 -13.75 -21.47
C ASP A 477 -17.67 -13.28 -21.00
N GLN A 478 -17.73 -12.53 -19.89
CA GLN A 478 -18.98 -11.95 -19.37
C GLN A 478 -19.31 -10.58 -19.97
N GLY A 479 -18.50 -10.07 -20.91
CA GLY A 479 -18.73 -8.79 -21.59
C GLY A 479 -18.70 -7.59 -20.64
N PHE A 480 -17.95 -7.66 -19.54
CA PHE A 480 -17.82 -6.54 -18.61
C PHE A 480 -17.14 -5.33 -19.28
N ILE A 481 -16.28 -5.61 -20.27
CA ILE A 481 -15.63 -4.67 -21.19
C ILE A 481 -15.66 -5.23 -22.61
N GLU A 482 -15.43 -4.39 -23.60
CA GLU A 482 -15.31 -4.74 -25.03
C GLU A 482 -13.84 -4.94 -25.40
N ILE A 483 -13.58 -5.89 -26.31
CA ILE A 483 -12.23 -6.26 -26.79
C ILE A 483 -11.77 -5.28 -27.86
#